data_AF-A0A924U238-F1
#
_entry.id   AF-A0A924U238-F1
#
_cell.length_a   1.000
_cell.length_b   1.000
_cell.length_c   1.000
_cell.angle_alpha   90.00
_cell.angle_beta   90.00
_cell.angle_gamma   90.00
#
_symmetry.space_group_name_H-M   'P 1'
#
loop_
_entity.id
_entity.type
_entity.pdbx_description
1 polymer ?
#
loop_
_entity_poly.entity_id
_entity_poly.type
_entity_poly.pdbx_seq_one_letter_code
_entity_poly.pdbx_strand_id
1 'polypeptide(L)'
;MSALPVVSLKTRLENVIALARLLERVERSSAPVGADQYRALVRQLELALAQDLPTDALNAVLGAHPAAAELYENMHYEHSGLSRSPLDRSVGSEMLASQVLARAGRKA
;
A
#
# COMPACT_ATOMS: atom_id res chain seq x y z
N MET A 1 -24.82 16.95 22.04
CA MET A 1 -23.78 17.63 21.25
C MET A 1 -22.65 16.63 20.94
N SER A 2 -22.77 15.83 19.87
CA SER A 2 -21.83 14.74 19.54
C SER A 2 -21.17 14.93 18.16
N ALA A 3 -20.87 16.17 17.77
CA ALA A 3 -20.28 16.49 16.46
C ALA A 3 -18.74 16.34 16.40
N LEU A 4 -18.07 16.28 17.56
CA LEU A 4 -16.60 16.20 17.68
C LEU A 4 -15.94 14.92 17.10
N PRO A 5 -16.50 13.70 17.27
CA PRO A 5 -15.83 12.48 16.80
C PRO A 5 -15.84 12.34 15.27
N VAL A 6 -16.92 12.76 14.61
CA VAL A 6 -17.07 12.63 13.15
C VAL A 6 -16.12 13.59 12.41
N VAL A 7 -15.98 14.82 12.90
CA VAL A 7 -15.03 15.80 12.33
C VAL A 7 -13.59 15.31 12.51
N SER A 8 -13.25 14.75 13.68
CA SER A 8 -11.93 14.17 13.92
C SER A 8 -11.61 13.02 12.96
N LEU A 9 -12.58 12.12 12.74
CA LEU A 9 -12.42 10.99 11.82
C LEU A 9 -12.22 11.46 10.38
N LYS A 10 -13.03 12.42 9.92
CA LYS A 10 -12.90 13.01 8.58
C LYS A 10 -11.49 13.56 8.36
N THR A 11 -10.96 14.34 9.31
CA THR A 11 -9.62 14.91 9.22
C THR A 11 -8.53 13.84 9.15
N ARG A 12 -8.66 12.76 9.95
CA ARG A 12 -7.71 11.63 9.89
C ARG A 12 -7.72 10.96 8.51
N LEU A 13 -8.91 10.70 7.97
CA LEU A 13 -9.04 10.07 6.67
C LEU A 13 -8.51 10.95 5.53
N GLU A 14 -8.78 12.25 5.57
CA GLU A 14 -8.24 13.22 4.62
C GLU A 14 -6.70 13.26 4.65
N ASN A 15 -6.11 13.22 5.85
CA ASN A 15 -4.66 13.17 6.00
C ASN A 15 -4.06 11.90 5.39
N VAL A 16 -4.66 10.73 5.68
CA VAL A 16 -4.22 9.45 5.11
C VAL A 16 -4.32 9.46 3.58
N ILE A 17 -5.43 9.95 3.02
CA ILE A 17 -5.62 10.07 1.56
C ILE A 17 -4.55 10.99 0.95
N ALA A 18 -4.28 12.13 1.57
CA ALA A 18 -3.30 13.08 1.07
C ALA A 18 -1.88 12.48 1.04
N LEU A 19 -1.48 11.83 2.13
CA LEU A 19 -0.16 11.18 2.25
C LEU A 19 -0.02 9.99 1.30
N ALA A 20 -1.06 9.15 1.17
CA ALA A 20 -1.07 8.03 0.22
C ALA A 20 -0.93 8.50 -1.24
N ARG A 21 -1.67 9.55 -1.62
CA ARG A 21 -1.52 10.18 -2.95
C ARG A 21 -0.14 10.76 -3.19
N LEU A 22 0.45 11.36 -2.16
CA LEU A 22 1.79 11.93 -2.25
C LEU A 22 2.84 10.84 -2.44
N LEU A 23 2.75 9.73 -1.68
CA LEU A 23 3.64 8.59 -1.84
C LEU A 23 3.54 7.99 -3.24
N GLU A 24 2.33 7.76 -3.75
CA GLU A 24 2.12 7.28 -5.12
C GLU A 24 2.79 8.16 -6.19
N ARG A 25 2.68 9.47 -6.01
CA ARG A 25 3.31 10.41 -6.94
C ARG A 25 4.83 10.33 -6.86
N VAL A 26 5.39 10.14 -5.66
CA VAL A 26 6.84 9.97 -5.46
C VAL A 26 7.32 8.66 -6.10
N GLU A 27 6.64 7.54 -5.85
CA GLU A 27 6.98 6.23 -6.42
C GLU A 27 6.94 6.18 -7.95
N ARG A 28 6.01 6.92 -8.57
CA ARG A 28 5.88 6.98 -10.03
C ARG A 28 6.75 8.05 -10.69
N SER A 29 7.36 8.93 -9.90
CA SER A 29 8.14 10.04 -10.42
C SER A 29 9.54 9.56 -10.81
N SER A 30 10.00 9.94 -12.01
CA SER A 30 11.39 9.77 -12.42
C SER A 30 12.32 10.86 -11.85
N ALA A 31 11.76 11.90 -11.22
CA ALA A 31 12.54 12.95 -10.59
C ALA A 31 13.16 12.45 -9.27
N PRO A 32 14.44 12.74 -9.00
CA PRO A 32 15.10 12.30 -7.78
C PRO A 32 14.45 12.96 -6.55
N VAL A 33 13.99 12.13 -5.62
CA VAL A 33 13.51 12.57 -4.30
C VAL A 33 14.62 12.31 -3.28
N GLY A 34 14.90 13.29 -2.43
CA GLY A 34 15.89 13.14 -1.37
C GLY A 34 15.49 12.03 -0.39
N ALA A 35 16.42 11.14 -0.05
CA ALA A 35 16.16 9.98 0.79
C ALA A 35 15.51 10.34 2.14
N ASP A 36 15.89 11.47 2.74
CA ASP A 36 15.32 11.91 4.02
C ASP A 36 13.89 12.42 3.90
N GLN A 37 13.55 13.05 2.76
CA GLN A 37 12.19 13.47 2.47
C GLN A 37 11.28 12.26 2.24
N TYR A 38 11.79 11.26 1.51
CA TYR A 38 11.10 9.99 1.33
C TYR A 38 10.84 9.30 2.67
N ARG A 39 11.88 9.14 3.49
CA ARG A 39 11.76 8.54 4.82
C ARG A 39 10.81 9.31 5.73
N ALA A 40 10.79 10.64 5.65
CA ALA A 40 9.85 11.46 6.42
C ALA A 40 8.41 11.21 5.97
N LEU A 41 8.15 11.15 4.67
CA LEU A 41 6.84 10.85 4.10
C LEU A 41 6.33 9.47 4.55
N VAL A 42 7.17 8.43 4.40
CA VAL A 42 6.84 7.07 4.83
C VAL A 42 6.47 7.04 6.31
N ARG A 43 7.31 7.61 7.19
CA ARG A 43 7.01 7.67 8.63
C ARG A 43 5.70 8.38 8.96
N GLN A 44 5.40 9.48 8.27
CA GLN A 44 4.14 10.20 8.49
C GLN A 44 2.94 9.36 8.05
N LEU A 45 3.05 8.64 6.94
CA LEU A 45 2.01 7.76 6.47
C LEU A 45 1.81 6.56 7.40
N GLU A 46 2.88 5.94 7.92
CA GLU A 46 2.81 4.87 8.92
C GLU A 46 2.04 5.33 10.17
N LEU A 47 2.39 6.50 10.72
CA LEU A 47 1.70 7.06 11.88
C LEU A 47 0.21 7.33 11.63
N ALA A 48 -0.13 7.76 10.41
CA ALA A 48 -1.50 8.03 10.01
C ALA A 48 -2.30 6.72 9.81
N LEU A 49 -1.68 5.69 9.23
CA LEU A 49 -2.27 4.36 9.02
C LEU A 49 -2.43 3.56 10.33
N ALA A 50 -1.63 3.85 11.35
CA ALA A 50 -1.74 3.25 12.68
C ALA A 50 -2.91 3.81 13.51
N GLN A 51 -3.59 4.86 13.04
CA GLN A 51 -4.77 5.40 13.71
C GLN A 51 -5.99 4.47 13.51
N ASP A 52 -6.94 4.54 14.44
CA ASP A 52 -8.21 3.87 14.30
C ASP A 52 -9.03 4.50 13.14
N LEU A 53 -9.21 3.72 12.08
CA LEU A 53 -9.90 4.08 10.86
C LEU A 53 -10.96 3.01 10.55
N PRO A 54 -12.17 3.40 10.09
CA PRO A 54 -13.17 2.45 9.63
C PRO A 54 -12.59 1.54 8.55
N THR A 55 -12.77 0.23 8.71
CA THR A 55 -12.19 -0.80 7.84
C THR A 55 -12.51 -0.57 6.36
N ASP A 56 -13.75 -0.19 6.03
CA ASP A 56 -14.16 0.07 4.65
C ASP A 56 -13.44 1.28 4.04
N ALA A 57 -13.27 2.34 4.83
CA ALA A 57 -12.58 3.54 4.39
C ALA A 57 -11.08 3.25 4.20
N LEU A 58 -10.47 2.52 5.12
CA LEU A 58 -9.09 2.07 5.00
C LEU A 58 -8.89 1.21 3.75
N ASN A 59 -9.74 0.21 3.53
CA ASN A 59 -9.67 -0.65 2.34
C ASN A 59 -9.83 0.14 1.04
N ALA A 60 -10.70 1.16 1.00
CA ALA A 60 -10.84 2.02 -0.16
C ALA A 60 -9.57 2.82 -0.46
N VAL A 61 -8.89 3.36 0.57
CA VAL A 61 -7.60 4.06 0.40
C VAL A 61 -6.55 3.11 -0.14
N LEU A 62 -6.38 1.94 0.50
CA LEU A 62 -5.34 0.97 0.10
C LEU A 62 -5.61 0.42 -1.31
N GLY A 63 -6.87 0.22 -1.68
CA GLY A 63 -7.24 -0.19 -3.05
C GLY A 63 -6.97 0.88 -4.11
N ALA A 64 -7.05 2.17 -3.75
CA ALA A 64 -6.77 3.28 -4.65
C ALA A 64 -5.27 3.63 -4.76
N HIS A 65 -4.47 3.26 -3.76
CA HIS A 65 -3.06 3.64 -3.62
C HIS A 65 -2.17 2.41 -3.30
N PRO A 66 -1.77 1.64 -4.34
CA PRO A 66 -0.83 0.52 -4.23
C PRO A 66 0.39 0.72 -3.31
N ALA A 67 1.10 1.84 -3.38
CA ALA A 67 2.27 2.13 -2.56
C ALA A 67 1.91 2.23 -1.06
N ALA A 68 0.74 2.78 -0.75
CA ALA A 68 0.22 2.80 0.62
C ALA A 68 -0.25 1.41 1.08
N ALA A 69 -0.78 0.59 0.16
CA ALA A 69 -1.12 -0.81 0.44
C ALA A 69 0.11 -1.63 0.80
N GLU A 70 1.18 -1.52 0.02
CA GLU A 70 2.46 -2.20 0.29
C GLU A 70 3.05 -1.77 1.63
N LEU A 71 3.06 -0.47 1.93
CA LEU A 71 3.51 0.02 3.23
C LEU A 71 2.65 -0.54 4.38
N TYR A 72 1.33 -0.52 4.23
CA TYR A 72 0.42 -1.06 5.24
C TYR A 72 0.63 -2.57 5.46
N GLU A 73 0.90 -3.32 4.40
CA GLU A 73 1.27 -4.74 4.48
C GLU A 73 2.56 -4.92 5.28
N ASN A 74 3.61 -4.15 4.96
CA ASN A 74 4.89 -4.21 5.65
C ASN A 74 4.75 -3.91 7.15
N MET A 75 3.90 -2.95 7.53
CA MET A 75 3.60 -2.64 8.93
C MET A 75 2.95 -3.82 9.68
N HIS A 76 2.19 -4.66 8.99
CA HIS A 76 1.43 -5.77 9.58
C HIS A 76 2.01 -7.15 9.21
N TYR A 77 3.23 -7.19 8.69
CA TYR A 77 3.86 -8.39 8.14
C TYR A 77 3.95 -9.53 9.17
N GLU A 78 4.21 -9.20 10.44
CA GLU A 78 4.24 -10.18 11.55
C GLU A 78 2.87 -10.86 11.80
N HIS A 79 1.77 -10.21 11.45
CA HIS A 79 0.41 -10.71 11.63
C HIS A 79 -0.22 -11.24 10.31
N SER A 80 0.37 -10.94 9.15
CA SER A 80 -0.25 -11.16 7.84
C SER A 80 0.78 -11.67 6.83
N GLY A 81 0.94 -12.99 6.72
CA GLY A 81 1.76 -13.63 5.69
C GLY A 81 1.14 -13.66 4.29
N LEU A 82 0.16 -12.80 4.00
CA LEU A 82 -0.57 -12.79 2.73
C LEU A 82 -0.56 -11.38 2.14
N SER A 83 0.11 -11.24 1.01
CA SER A 83 0.01 -10.07 0.14
C SER A 83 -1.47 -9.74 -0.10
N ARG A 84 -1.87 -8.46 -0.01
CA ARG A 84 -3.24 -8.02 -0.37
C ARG A 84 -3.43 -7.98 -1.89
N SER A 85 -2.42 -8.37 -2.66
CA SER A 85 -2.53 -8.59 -4.10
C SER A 85 -3.52 -9.74 -4.38
N PRO A 86 -4.30 -9.67 -5.47
CA PRO A 86 -5.25 -10.74 -5.78
C PRO A 86 -4.52 -12.07 -5.93
N LEU A 87 -4.88 -13.06 -5.11
CA LEU A 87 -4.27 -14.39 -5.11
C LEU A 87 -4.24 -14.99 -6.53
N ASP A 88 -5.33 -14.83 -7.28
CA ASP A 88 -5.45 -15.32 -8.66
C ASP A 88 -4.41 -14.71 -9.61
N ARG A 89 -4.09 -13.42 -9.44
CA ARG A 89 -3.06 -12.76 -10.25
C ARG A 89 -1.68 -13.33 -9.92
N SER A 90 -1.40 -13.55 -8.64
CA SER A 90 -0.12 -14.12 -8.17
C SER A 90 0.05 -15.55 -8.67
N VAL A 91 -0.96 -16.40 -8.51
CA VAL A 91 -0.98 -17.79 -9.02
C VAL A 91 -0.86 -17.83 -10.54
N GLY A 92 -1.58 -16.96 -11.25
CA GLY A 92 -1.49 -16.87 -12.71
C GLY A 92 -0.07 -16.51 -13.19
N SER A 93 0.59 -15.60 -12.49
CA SER A 93 1.96 -15.17 -12.80
C SER A 93 2.97 -16.29 -12.54
N GLU A 94 2.83 -17.00 -11.41
CA GLU A 94 3.65 -18.16 -11.08
C GLU A 94 3.50 -19.28 -12.13
N MET A 95 2.25 -19.65 -12.46
CA MET A 95 1.94 -20.64 -13.49
C MET A 95 2.59 -20.32 -14.84
N LEU A 96 2.55 -19.04 -15.26
CA LEU A 96 3.17 -18.59 -16.50
C LEU A 96 4.70 -18.68 -16.42
N ALA A 97 5.30 -18.25 -15.31
CA ALA A 97 6.74 -18.33 -15.10
C ALA A 97 7.24 -19.78 -15.15
N SER A 98 6.57 -20.71 -14.46
CA SER A 98 6.90 -22.14 -14.47
C SER A 98 6.85 -22.72 -15.89
N GLN A 99 5.86 -22.34 -16.70
CA GLN A 99 5.76 -22.79 -18.10
C GLN A 99 6.93 -22.29 -18.96
N VAL A 100 7.33 -21.03 -18.80
CA VAL A 100 8.46 -20.44 -19.54
C VAL A 100 9.76 -21.15 -19.16
N LEU A 101 10.02 -21.35 -17.87
CA LEU A 101 11.20 -22.05 -17.39
C LEU A 101 11.26 -23.50 -17.89
N ALA A 102 10.13 -24.22 -17.83
CA ALA A 102 10.05 -25.59 -18.33
C ALA A 102 10.30 -25.67 -19.85
N ARG A 103 9.86 -24.68 -20.63
CA ARG A 103 10.15 -24.61 -22.07
C ARG A 103 11.62 -24.30 -22.36
N ALA A 104 12.23 -23.40 -21.59
CA ALA A 104 13.65 -23.07 -21.73
C ALA A 104 14.54 -24.28 -21.40
N GLY A 105 14.23 -25.00 -20.31
CA GLY A 105 14.98 -26.19 -19.90
C GLY A 105 14.88 -27.38 -20.86
N ARG A 106 13.79 -27.51 -21.63
CA ARG A 106 13.65 -28.56 -22.67
C ARG A 106 14.41 -28.26 -23.97
N LYS A 107 14.86 -27.02 -24.16
CA LYS A 107 15.62 -26.60 -25.35
C LYS A 107 17.14 -26.59 -25.12
N ALA A 108 17.59 -26.94 -23.91
CA ALA A 108 19.00 -27.09 -23.55
C ALA A 108 19.46 -28.54 -23.70
#